data_AF-A0A060CLJ0-F1
#
_entry.id   AF-A0A060CLJ0-F1
#
_cell.length_a   1.000
_cell.length_b   1.000
_cell.length_c   1.000
_cell.angle_alpha   90.00
_cell.angle_beta   90.00
_cell.angle_gamma   90.00
#
_symmetry.space_group_name_H-M   'P 1'
#
loop_
_entity.id
_entity.type
_entity.pdbx_description
1 polymer ?
#
loop_
_entity_poly.entity_id
_entity_poly.type
_entity_poly.pdbx_seq_one_letter_code
_entity_poly.pdbx_strand_id
1 'polypeptide(L)'
;GPAWQISKLYYSTTFHGCARALDAAMSRHGLDSPYRDWVSRWKDRDSEKRLTTFVPCAQWFDVRDAALLAHATQIDPDGQWFAVPREVEQEAWPTEDFELVFSAVPTSVPEDDLFEGLRPGD
;
A
#
# COMPACT_ATOMS: atom_id res chain seq x y z
N GLY A 1 26.37 -23.35 -5.71
CA GLY A 1 25.73 -23.28 -7.04
C GLY A 1 26.18 -22.00 -7.74
N PRO A 2 25.71 -21.73 -8.97
CA PRO A 2 25.93 -20.44 -9.62
C PRO A 2 25.27 -19.29 -8.82
N ALA A 3 25.76 -18.06 -9.00
CA ALA A 3 25.15 -16.88 -8.41
C ALA A 3 23.75 -16.63 -9.01
N TRP A 4 22.83 -16.12 -8.19
CA TRP A 4 21.48 -15.78 -8.61
C TRP A 4 21.35 -14.26 -8.81
N GLN A 5 20.93 -13.83 -10.01
CA GLN A 5 20.64 -12.44 -10.29
C GLN A 5 19.17 -12.15 -9.97
N ILE A 6 18.92 -11.17 -9.11
CA ILE A 6 17.57 -10.68 -8.83
C ILE A 6 17.05 -9.93 -10.07
N SER A 7 15.84 -10.24 -10.51
CA SER A 7 15.25 -9.61 -11.70
C SER A 7 14.70 -8.21 -11.42
N LYS A 8 14.02 -8.01 -10.29
CA LYS A 8 13.48 -6.72 -9.85
C LYS A 8 13.62 -6.56 -8.34
N LEU A 9 13.86 -5.33 -7.88
CA LEU A 9 13.91 -4.95 -6.47
C LEU A 9 12.97 -3.78 -6.21
N TYR A 10 12.15 -3.94 -5.18
CA TYR A 10 11.15 -2.96 -4.78
C TYR A 10 11.34 -2.59 -3.31
N TYR A 11 11.10 -1.32 -2.98
CA TYR A 11 10.91 -0.89 -1.61
C TYR A 11 9.42 -0.78 -1.31
N SER A 12 8.96 -1.48 -0.27
CA SER A 12 7.65 -1.21 0.31
C SER A 12 7.73 0.11 1.07
N THR A 13 6.77 0.99 0.81
CA THR A 13 6.64 2.22 1.59
C THR A 13 5.34 2.18 2.38
N THR A 14 5.44 2.21 3.70
CA THR A 14 4.25 2.25 4.54
C THR A 14 3.73 3.69 4.63
N PHE A 15 2.44 3.88 4.38
CA PHE A 15 1.67 5.12 4.58
C PHE A 15 1.90 6.31 3.63
N HIS A 16 2.68 6.20 2.56
CA HIS A 16 2.84 7.35 1.65
C HIS A 16 1.58 7.55 0.78
N GLY A 17 0.94 8.72 0.83
CA GLY A 17 -0.24 9.07 0.03
C GLY A 17 -1.56 8.49 0.53
N CYS A 18 -1.58 7.20 0.87
CA CYS A 18 -2.77 6.46 1.30
C CYS A 18 -3.53 7.14 2.45
N ALA A 19 -2.85 7.57 3.51
CA ALA A 19 -3.55 8.16 4.65
C ALA A 19 -4.19 9.53 4.36
N ARG A 20 -3.74 10.27 3.34
CA ARG A 20 -4.48 11.46 2.84
C ARG A 20 -5.74 11.07 2.08
N ALA A 21 -5.64 10.03 1.25
CA ALA A 21 -6.79 9.49 0.52
C ALA A 21 -7.85 8.96 1.50
N LEU A 22 -7.42 8.22 2.52
CA LEU A 22 -8.29 7.72 3.59
C LEU A 22 -8.91 8.87 4.40
N ASP A 23 -8.14 9.89 4.78
CA ASP A 23 -8.68 11.07 5.48
C ASP A 23 -9.75 11.80 4.65
N ALA A 24 -9.47 11.99 3.36
CA ALA A 24 -10.41 12.62 2.43
C ALA A 24 -11.67 11.76 2.26
N ALA A 25 -11.54 10.43 2.14
CA ALA A 25 -12.68 9.53 2.00
C ALA A 25 -13.53 9.49 3.26
N MET A 26 -12.92 9.31 4.44
CA MET A 26 -13.62 9.40 5.73
C MET A 26 -14.39 10.72 5.85
N SER A 27 -13.78 11.84 5.46
CA SER A 27 -14.45 13.15 5.46
C SER A 27 -15.65 13.21 4.50
N ARG A 28 -15.56 12.63 3.30
CA ARG A 28 -16.69 12.55 2.35
C ARG A 28 -17.86 11.73 2.90
N HIS A 29 -17.54 10.69 3.67
CA HIS A 29 -18.53 9.83 4.34
C HIS A 29 -19.03 10.40 5.68
N GLY A 30 -18.57 11.59 6.09
CA GLY A 30 -18.97 12.21 7.36
C GLY A 30 -18.41 11.50 8.60
N LEU A 31 -17.32 10.75 8.44
CA LEU A 31 -16.67 9.98 9.50
C LEU A 31 -15.44 10.71 10.05
N ASP A 32 -15.14 10.47 11.32
CA ASP A 32 -13.91 10.94 11.95
C ASP A 32 -12.72 10.09 11.49
N SER A 33 -11.74 10.74 10.88
CA SER A 33 -10.55 10.10 10.32
C SER A 33 -9.47 9.87 11.38
N PRO A 34 -8.93 8.65 11.53
CA PRO A 34 -7.81 8.38 12.44
C PRO A 34 -6.50 9.03 11.94
N TYR A 35 -6.45 9.48 10.68
CA TYR A 35 -5.26 10.07 10.06
C TYR A 35 -5.27 11.60 10.05
N ARG A 36 -6.37 12.25 10.45
CA ARG A 36 -6.53 13.72 10.32
C ARG A 36 -5.36 14.50 10.89
N ASP A 37 -4.98 14.18 12.13
CA ASP A 37 -3.86 14.82 12.81
C ASP A 37 -2.53 14.55 12.09
N TRP A 38 -2.30 13.31 11.68
CA TRP A 38 -1.08 12.90 10.98
C TRP A 38 -0.94 13.61 9.63
N VAL A 39 -2.00 13.63 8.83
CA VAL A 39 -2.08 14.34 7.54
C VAL A 39 -1.81 15.83 7.69
N SER A 40 -2.34 16.46 8.75
CA SER A 40 -2.14 17.90 9.02
C SER A 40 -0.68 18.25 9.33
N ARG A 41 0.06 17.32 9.95
CA ARG A 41 1.45 17.51 10.38
C ARG A 41 2.47 17.08 9.32
N TRP A 42 2.09 16.16 8.43
CA TRP A 42 2.99 15.58 7.44
C TRP A 42 3.19 16.50 6.23
N LYS A 43 4.37 17.13 6.16
CA LYS A 43 4.73 18.10 5.12
C LYS A 43 5.54 17.52 3.95
N ASP A 44 6.12 16.33 4.11
CA ASP A 44 6.92 15.70 3.06
C ASP A 44 6.01 15.01 2.03
N ARG A 45 5.84 15.67 0.88
CA ARG A 45 5.11 15.17 -0.28
C ARG A 45 6.02 14.54 -1.34
N ASP A 46 7.34 14.62 -1.17
CA ASP A 46 8.28 14.10 -2.17
C ASP A 46 8.41 12.59 -2.07
N SER A 47 8.19 12.03 -0.88
CA SER A 47 8.09 10.58 -0.66
C SER A 47 6.99 9.90 -1.50
N GLU A 48 5.85 10.57 -1.72
CA GLU A 48 4.73 10.09 -2.54
C GLU A 48 5.11 9.98 -4.03
N LYS A 49 6.04 10.83 -4.50
CA LYS A 49 6.48 10.86 -5.91
C LYS A 49 7.36 9.67 -6.31
N ARG A 50 7.79 8.87 -5.33
CA ARG A 50 8.62 7.68 -5.56
C ARG A 50 7.82 6.42 -5.84
N LEU A 51 6.52 6.44 -5.55
CA LEU A 51 5.65 5.32 -5.87
C LEU A 51 5.58 5.11 -7.38
N THR A 52 5.88 3.89 -7.80
CA THR A 52 5.96 3.48 -9.20
C THR A 52 5.16 2.23 -9.48
N THR A 53 4.70 1.52 -8.46
CA THR A 53 3.95 0.27 -8.60
C THR A 53 2.79 0.25 -7.61
N PHE A 54 1.58 -0.06 -8.09
CA PHE A 54 0.32 -0.01 -7.33
C PHE A 54 -0.44 -1.33 -7.53
N VAL A 55 -0.20 -2.31 -6.66
CA VAL A 55 -0.73 -3.68 -6.82
C VAL A 55 -2.16 -3.75 -6.26
N PRO A 56 -3.18 -4.11 -7.05
CA PRO A 56 -4.55 -4.24 -6.56
C PRO A 56 -4.68 -5.34 -5.50
N CYS A 57 -4.99 -4.94 -4.26
CA CYS A 57 -5.04 -5.84 -3.10
C CYS A 57 -6.38 -5.82 -2.35
N ALA A 58 -7.32 -4.94 -2.73
CA ALA A 58 -8.61 -4.74 -2.05
C ALA A 58 -9.37 -6.03 -1.72
N GLN A 59 -9.36 -7.02 -2.63
CA GLN A 59 -10.03 -8.32 -2.46
C GLN A 59 -9.41 -9.21 -1.38
N TRP A 60 -8.20 -8.89 -0.90
CA TRP A 60 -7.43 -9.66 0.08
C TRP A 60 -7.31 -8.96 1.44
N PHE A 61 -7.88 -7.78 1.60
CA PHE A 61 -7.74 -7.02 2.85
C PHE A 61 -8.35 -7.74 4.06
N ASP A 62 -9.35 -8.62 3.89
CA ASP A 62 -9.93 -9.44 4.96
C ASP A 62 -8.93 -10.50 5.46
N VAL A 63 -8.17 -11.11 4.55
CA VAL A 63 -7.05 -12.01 4.87
C VAL A 63 -5.95 -11.24 5.59
N ARG A 64 -5.62 -10.02 5.13
CA ARG A 64 -4.66 -9.12 5.81
C ARG A 64 -5.08 -8.84 7.25
N ASP A 65 -6.35 -8.49 7.48
CA ASP A 65 -6.85 -8.19 8.82
C ASP A 65 -6.85 -9.42 9.73
N ALA A 66 -7.23 -10.59 9.21
CA ALA A 66 -7.12 -11.84 9.95
C ALA A 66 -5.66 -12.16 10.33
N ALA A 67 -4.71 -11.89 9.43
CA ALA A 67 -3.29 -12.05 9.72
C ALA A 67 -2.81 -11.07 10.79
N LEU A 68 -3.22 -9.79 10.73
CA LEU A 68 -2.91 -8.80 11.76
C LEU A 68 -3.47 -9.22 13.13
N LEU A 69 -4.73 -9.64 13.20
CA LEU A 69 -5.38 -10.08 14.44
C LEU A 69 -4.73 -11.34 15.05
N ALA A 70 -4.09 -12.18 14.25
CA ALA A 70 -3.33 -13.33 14.74
C ALA A 70 -2.10 -12.91 15.58
N HIS A 71 -1.58 -11.70 15.40
CA HIS A 71 -0.52 -11.11 16.23
C HIS A 71 -1.09 -10.49 17.52
N ALA A 72 -1.86 -11.27 18.29
CA ALA A 72 -2.68 -10.82 19.41
C ALA A 72 -1.94 -10.06 20.53
N THR A 73 -0.63 -10.22 20.68
CA THR A 73 0.17 -9.47 21.67
C THR A 73 0.68 -8.13 21.17
N GLN A 74 0.64 -7.90 19.86
CA GLN A 74 1.18 -6.71 19.18
C GLN A 74 0.07 -5.83 18.59
N ILE A 75 -1.06 -6.44 18.23
CA ILE A 75 -2.18 -5.76 17.57
C ILE A 75 -3.36 -5.68 18.52
N ASP A 76 -3.80 -4.45 18.79
CA ASP A 76 -5.07 -4.16 19.44
C ASP A 76 -6.20 -4.37 18.42
N PRO A 77 -7.15 -5.30 18.64
CA PRO A 77 -8.28 -5.52 17.75
C PRO A 77 -9.20 -4.30 17.61
N ASP A 78 -9.19 -3.38 18.57
CA ASP A 78 -9.97 -2.14 18.54
C ASP A 78 -9.10 -0.93 18.12
N GLY A 79 -7.87 -1.18 17.68
CA GLY A 79 -6.87 -0.18 17.35
C GLY A 79 -7.00 0.46 15.97
N GLN A 80 -6.08 1.38 15.67
CA GLN A 80 -6.11 2.20 14.45
C GLN A 80 -6.04 1.42 13.13
N TRP A 81 -5.53 0.18 13.14
CA TRP A 81 -5.49 -0.68 11.96
C TRP A 81 -6.89 -0.99 11.39
N PHE A 82 -7.92 -0.96 12.23
CA PHE A 82 -9.29 -1.32 11.88
C PHE A 82 -10.28 -0.14 11.95
N ALA A 83 -9.75 1.08 12.12
CA ALA A 83 -10.57 2.27 12.37
C ALA A 83 -11.26 2.84 11.11
N VAL A 84 -10.77 2.51 9.91
CA VAL A 84 -11.42 2.88 8.65
C VAL A 84 -12.37 1.76 8.22
N PRO A 85 -13.66 2.03 7.96
CA PRO A 85 -14.57 1.01 7.43
C PRO A 85 -14.05 0.45 6.10
N ARG A 86 -14.15 -0.87 5.94
CA ARG A 86 -13.55 -1.57 4.79
C ARG A 86 -13.99 -1.01 3.43
N GLU A 87 -15.26 -0.70 3.27
CA GLU A 87 -15.77 -0.15 2.00
C GLU A 87 -15.14 1.21 1.68
N VAL A 88 -14.89 2.03 2.70
CA VAL A 88 -14.22 3.34 2.57
C VAL A 88 -12.74 3.16 2.25
N GLU A 89 -12.07 2.19 2.89
CA GLU A 89 -10.67 1.84 2.59
C GLU A 89 -10.51 1.40 1.12
N GLN A 90 -11.37 0.49 0.66
CA GLN A 90 -11.33 -0.02 -0.71
C GLN A 90 -11.66 1.04 -1.76
N GLU A 91 -12.61 1.95 -1.47
CA GLU A 91 -12.89 3.10 -2.34
C GLU A 91 -11.68 4.04 -2.45
N ALA A 92 -11.05 4.33 -1.32
CA ALA A 92 -10.01 5.35 -1.22
C ALA A 92 -8.65 4.88 -1.74
N TRP A 93 -8.28 3.63 -1.42
CA TRP A 93 -6.94 3.10 -1.68
C TRP A 93 -6.95 1.57 -1.81
N PRO A 94 -7.28 1.03 -3.00
CA PRO A 94 -7.44 -0.41 -3.19
C PRO A 94 -6.12 -1.18 -3.40
N THR A 95 -4.96 -0.52 -3.29
CA THR A 95 -3.66 -1.06 -3.67
C THR A 95 -2.69 -1.14 -2.49
N GLU A 96 -1.69 -2.03 -2.62
CA GLU A 96 -0.43 -1.91 -1.88
C GLU A 96 0.66 -1.41 -2.84
N ASP A 97 1.45 -0.43 -2.38
CA ASP A 97 2.29 0.36 -3.27
C ASP A 97 3.79 0.21 -2.97
N PHE A 98 4.57 0.31 -4.05
CA PHE A 98 6.00 0.07 -4.02
C PHE A 98 6.77 1.08 -4.88
N GLU A 99 8.04 1.25 -4.54
CA GLU A 99 9.04 1.96 -5.36
C GLU A 99 9.93 0.91 -6.04
N LEU A 100 9.90 0.83 -7.37
CA LEU A 100 10.86 0.06 -8.16
C LEU A 100 12.23 0.74 -8.10
N VAL A 101 13.18 0.12 -7.39
CA VAL A 101 14.53 0.67 -7.21
C VAL A 101 15.57 0.03 -8.13
N PHE A 102 15.28 -1.14 -8.69
CA PHE A 102 16.13 -1.79 -9.68
C PHE A 102 15.33 -2.76 -10.53
N SER A 103 15.62 -2.80 -11.83
CA SER A 103 15.12 -3.82 -12.77
C SER A 103 16.23 -4.28 -13.70
N ALA A 104 16.36 -5.59 -13.87
CA ALA A 104 17.21 -6.24 -14.86
C ALA A 104 16.45 -6.57 -16.16
N VAL A 105 15.16 -6.24 -16.23
CA VAL A 105 14.29 -6.42 -17.40
C VAL A 105 13.73 -5.06 -17.85
N PRO A 106 13.33 -4.91 -19.12
CA PRO A 106 12.59 -3.73 -19.55
C PRO A 106 11.33 -3.54 -18.68
N THR A 107 11.03 -2.30 -18.30
CA THR A 107 9.90 -1.99 -17.41
C THR A 107 9.35 -0.60 -17.74
N SER A 108 8.03 -0.45 -17.63
CA SER A 108 7.33 0.84 -17.76
C SER A 108 6.60 1.14 -16.45
N VAL A 109 6.53 2.41 -16.06
CA VAL A 109 5.85 2.83 -14.82
C VAL A 109 4.66 3.74 -15.15
N PRO A 110 3.56 3.69 -14.37
CA PRO A 110 3.38 2.84 -13.20
C PRO A 110 3.09 1.36 -13.55
N GLU A 111 3.54 0.45 -12.69
CA GLU A 111 3.21 -0.99 -12.75
C GLU A 111 2.00 -1.30 -11.85
N ASP A 112 1.24 -2.35 -12.16
CA ASP A 112 0.22 -2.93 -11.29
C ASP A 112 0.52 -4.38 -10.88
N ASP A 113 1.66 -4.91 -11.33
CA ASP A 113 2.09 -6.28 -11.13
C ASP A 113 3.62 -6.36 -10.96
N LEU A 114 4.07 -6.85 -9.80
CA LEU A 114 5.50 -7.02 -9.47
C LEU A 114 6.23 -7.98 -10.41
N PHE A 115 5.50 -8.82 -11.16
CA PHE A 115 6.05 -9.82 -12.07
C PHE A 115 5.92 -9.46 -13.55
N GLU A 116 5.43 -8.26 -13.88
CA GLU A 116 5.32 -7.81 -15.28
C GLU A 116 6.66 -7.96 -16.02
N GLY A 117 6.68 -8.62 -17.18
CA GLY A 117 7.90 -8.86 -17.96
C GLY A 117 8.78 -10.02 -17.45
N LEU A 118 8.33 -10.77 -16.44
CA LEU A 118 8.98 -11.99 -15.97
C LEU A 118 8.25 -13.27 -16.42
N ARG A 119 7.02 -13.15 -16.93
CA ARG A 119 6.23 -14.30 -17.38
C ARG A 119 6.47 -14.58 -18.86
N PRO A 120 6.41 -15.85 -19.30
CA PRO A 120 6.47 -16.16 -20.72
C PRO A 120 5.27 -15.56 -21.46
N GLY A 121 5.53 -14.65 -22.41
CA GLY A 121 4.51 -14.06 -23.28
C GLY A 121 4.12 -12.62 -22.96
N ASP A 122 4.71 -12.02 -21.93
CA ASP A 122 4.73 -10.56 -21.73
C ASP A 122 5.60 -9.86 -22.80
#